data_AF-A0A699QCI1-F1
#
_entry.id   AF-A0A699QCI1-F1
#
_cell.length_a   1.000
_cell.length_b   1.000
_cell.length_c   1.000
_cell.angle_alpha   90.00
_cell.angle_beta   90.00
_cell.angle_gamma   90.00
#
_symmetry.space_group_name_H-M   'P 1'
#
loop_
_entity.id
_entity.type
_entity.pdbx_description
1 polymer ?
#
loop_
_entity_poly.entity_id
_entity_poly.type
_entity_poly.pdbx_seq_one_letter_code
_entity_poly.pdbx_strand_id
1 'polypeptide(L)'
;TYASSKRRKSKNHLLTALPDEHMGDFYHMIDAKQIWSAIKARFGGNVESTRMRRSLLKHQFEEYKASKEEGLDGGYDKMQKILLKMNTLKIKPDQEDINMKFLRGLPPS
;
A
#
# COMPACT_ATOMS: atom_id res chain seq x y z
N THR A 1 -16.94 10.27 36.67
CA THR A 1 -15.55 10.77 36.58
C THR A 1 -15.25 11.22 35.14
N TYR A 2 -14.59 12.36 34.97
CA TYR A 2 -14.22 12.98 33.68
C TYR A 2 -13.57 12.01 32.68
N ALA A 3 -12.76 11.07 33.17
CA ALA A 3 -12.11 10.02 32.38
C ALA A 3 -13.08 9.12 31.60
N SER A 4 -14.24 8.77 32.16
CA SER A 4 -15.24 7.92 31.51
C SER A 4 -15.91 8.63 30.32
N SER A 5 -16.10 9.96 30.43
CA SER A 5 -16.66 10.78 29.35
C SER A 5 -15.71 10.89 28.14
N LYS A 6 -14.39 11.01 28.41
CA LYS A 6 -13.37 11.11 27.36
C LYS A 6 -13.22 9.79 26.60
N ARG A 7 -13.23 8.65 27.31
CA ARG A 7 -13.18 7.31 26.71
C ARG A 7 -14.33 7.07 25.74
N ARG A 8 -15.56 7.45 26.13
CA ARG A 8 -16.76 7.29 25.28
C ARG A 8 -16.70 8.15 24.02
N LYS A 9 -16.20 9.38 24.13
CA LYS A 9 -16.00 10.29 22.99
C LYS A 9 -15.00 9.72 21.98
N SER A 10 -13.87 9.20 22.45
CA SER A 10 -12.84 8.58 21.59
C SER A 10 -13.37 7.34 20.87
N LYS A 11 -14.14 6.48 21.55
CA LYS A 11 -14.80 5.32 20.91
C LYS A 11 -15.73 5.76 19.79
N ASN A 12 -16.64 6.69 20.06
CA ASN A 12 -17.62 7.13 19.07
C ASN A 12 -16.94 7.76 17.86
N HIS A 13 -15.91 8.58 18.06
CA HIS A 13 -15.18 9.20 16.96
C HIS A 13 -14.52 8.18 16.01
N LEU A 14 -13.93 7.11 16.56
CA LEU A 14 -13.34 6.04 15.75
C LEU A 14 -14.40 5.26 14.97
N LEU A 15 -15.57 4.99 15.57
CA LEU A 15 -16.65 4.27 14.90
C LEU A 15 -17.26 5.10 13.76
N THR A 16 -17.47 6.40 13.95
CA THR A 16 -18.01 7.29 12.91
C THR A 16 -17.03 7.55 11.75
N ALA A 17 -15.75 7.21 11.91
CA ALA A 17 -14.75 7.31 10.85
C ALA A 17 -14.73 6.08 9.93
N LEU A 18 -15.48 5.03 10.24
CA LEU A 18 -15.59 3.82 9.44
C LEU A 18 -16.81 3.88 8.51
N PRO A 19 -16.77 3.23 7.34
CA PRO A 19 -17.98 3.00 6.54
C PRO A 19 -19.03 2.20 7.33
N ASP A 20 -20.32 2.53 7.14
CA ASP A 20 -21.44 1.90 7.85
C ASP A 20 -21.43 0.37 7.74
N GLU A 21 -21.05 -0.16 6.56
CA GLU A 21 -20.92 -1.60 6.28
C GLU A 21 -19.93 -2.34 7.21
N HIS A 22 -18.99 -1.62 7.81
CA HIS A 22 -17.96 -2.18 8.69
C HIS A 22 -18.17 -1.82 10.16
N MET A 23 -19.07 -0.89 10.49
CA MET A 23 -19.26 -0.42 11.88
C MET A 23 -19.72 -1.54 12.82
N GLY A 24 -20.58 -2.45 12.35
CA GLY A 24 -21.10 -3.56 13.15
C GLY A 24 -20.00 -4.47 13.70
N ASP A 25 -18.91 -4.61 12.94
CA ASP A 25 -17.78 -5.47 13.29
C ASP A 25 -16.93 -4.93 14.46
N PHE A 26 -17.10 -3.66 14.83
CA PHE A 26 -16.32 -3.00 15.90
C PHE A 26 -17.19 -2.48 17.05
N TYR A 27 -18.51 -2.43 16.88
CA TYR A 27 -19.43 -1.79 17.83
C TYR A 27 -19.40 -2.42 19.24
N HIS A 28 -19.17 -3.73 19.30
CA HIS A 28 -19.12 -4.52 20.54
C HIS A 28 -17.85 -4.27 21.38
N MET A 29 -16.81 -3.63 20.82
CA MET A 29 -15.55 -3.38 21.53
C MET A 29 -15.70 -2.24 22.55
N ILE A 30 -15.14 -2.42 23.75
CA ILE A 30 -15.42 -1.55 24.90
C ILE A 30 -14.57 -0.28 24.88
N ASP A 31 -13.32 -0.38 24.42
CA ASP A 31 -12.35 0.71 24.46
C ASP A 31 -11.83 1.10 23.07
N ALA A 32 -11.51 2.39 22.92
CA ALA A 32 -10.97 2.95 21.68
C ALA A 32 -9.66 2.27 21.26
N LYS A 33 -8.83 1.82 22.21
CA LYS A 33 -7.59 1.09 21.91
C LYS A 33 -7.84 -0.27 21.24
N GLN A 34 -8.91 -0.96 21.64
CA GLN A 34 -9.31 -2.25 21.04
C GLN A 34 -9.83 -2.03 19.62
N ILE A 35 -10.71 -1.05 19.44
CA ILE A 35 -11.24 -0.65 18.13
C ILE A 35 -10.09 -0.30 17.18
N TRP A 36 -9.16 0.56 17.60
CA TRP A 36 -8.01 0.94 16.79
C TRP A 36 -7.12 -0.26 16.42
N SER A 37 -6.90 -1.19 17.35
CA SER A 37 -6.08 -2.39 17.08
C SER A 37 -6.77 -3.34 16.09
N ALA A 38 -8.09 -3.52 16.21
CA ALA A 38 -8.86 -4.35 15.30
C ALA A 38 -8.98 -3.72 13.91
N ILE A 39 -9.16 -2.40 13.81
CA ILE A 39 -9.12 -1.66 12.53
C ILE A 39 -7.76 -1.88 11.86
N LYS A 40 -6.65 -1.74 12.60
CA LYS A 40 -5.30 -2.01 12.06
C LYS A 40 -5.11 -3.47 11.65
N ALA A 41 -5.64 -4.44 12.40
CA ALA A 41 -5.54 -5.84 12.04
C ALA A 41 -6.32 -6.18 10.76
N ARG A 42 -7.52 -5.60 10.60
CA ARG A 42 -8.39 -5.85 9.46
C ARG A 42 -8.00 -5.07 8.20
N PHE A 43 -7.72 -3.77 8.36
CA PHE A 43 -7.49 -2.84 7.24
C PHE A 43 -6.04 -2.39 7.11
N GLY A 44 -5.19 -2.59 8.12
CA GLY A 44 -3.79 -2.17 8.10
C GLY A 44 -2.87 -3.04 7.23
N GLY A 45 -3.44 -4.05 6.53
CA GLY A 45 -2.71 -5.00 5.72
C GLY A 45 -2.02 -6.06 6.58
N ASN A 46 -2.22 -7.34 6.27
CA ASN A 46 -1.48 -8.42 6.94
C ASN A 46 0.02 -8.32 6.59
N VAL A 47 0.91 -8.64 7.54
CA VAL A 47 2.37 -8.66 7.35
C VAL A 47 2.74 -9.54 6.16
N GLU A 48 2.12 -10.71 6.05
CA GLU A 48 2.35 -11.65 4.94
C GLU A 48 1.86 -11.11 3.61
N SER A 49 0.70 -10.45 3.57
CA SER A 49 0.19 -9.81 2.35
C SER A 49 1.11 -8.67 1.90
N THR A 50 1.62 -7.88 2.84
CA THR A 50 2.59 -6.81 2.57
C THR A 50 3.90 -7.39 2.04
N ARG A 51 4.40 -8.47 2.65
CA ARG A 51 5.60 -9.18 2.21
C ARG A 51 5.44 -9.74 0.80
N MET A 52 4.32 -10.38 0.50
CA MET A 52 4.01 -10.91 -0.82
C MET A 52 3.94 -9.80 -1.88
N ARG A 53 3.23 -8.71 -1.58
CA ARG A 53 3.14 -7.55 -2.49
C ARG A 53 4.52 -6.92 -2.74
N ARG A 54 5.37 -6.81 -1.73
CA ARG A 54 6.76 -6.35 -1.88
C ARG A 54 7.56 -7.26 -2.81
N SER A 55 7.46 -8.58 -2.63
CA SER A 55 8.13 -9.56 -3.49
C SER A 55 7.68 -9.47 -4.94
N LEU A 56 6.36 -9.36 -5.17
CA LEU A 56 5.80 -9.22 -6.51
C LEU A 56 6.28 -7.95 -7.22
N LEU A 57 6.31 -6.81 -6.52
CA LEU A 57 6.79 -5.55 -7.10
C LEU A 57 8.27 -5.60 -7.47
N LYS A 58 9.11 -6.24 -6.63
CA LYS A 58 10.52 -6.45 -6.96
C LYS A 58 10.68 -7.29 -8.21
N HIS A 59 9.94 -8.40 -8.30
CA HIS A 59 9.96 -9.24 -9.49
C HIS A 59 9.48 -8.48 -10.75
N GLN A 60 8.41 -7.68 -10.65
CA GLN A 60 7.93 -6.85 -11.77
C GLN A 60 8.97 -5.82 -12.24
N PHE A 61 9.75 -5.27 -11.30
CA PHE A 61 10.83 -4.33 -11.61
C PHE A 61 12.04 -5.05 -12.23
N GLU A 62 12.42 -6.21 -11.69
CA GLU A 62 13.54 -7.02 -12.20
C GLU A 62 13.28 -7.54 -13.62
N GLU A 63 12.05 -7.97 -13.89
CA GLU A 63 11.57 -8.49 -15.18
C GLU A 63 10.99 -7.41 -16.09
N TYR A 64 11.26 -6.12 -15.81
CA TYR A 64 10.73 -5.02 -16.60
C TYR A 64 11.11 -5.15 -18.08
N LYS A 65 10.10 -5.05 -18.96
CA LYS A 65 10.24 -4.97 -20.41
C LYS A 65 9.17 -4.05 -21.01
N ALA A 66 9.59 -3.20 -21.93
CA ALA A 66 8.71 -2.41 -22.80
C ALA A 66 8.45 -3.17 -24.10
N SER A 67 7.24 -3.08 -24.63
CA SER A 67 6.92 -3.63 -25.95
C SER A 67 7.28 -2.65 -27.07
N LYS A 68 7.37 -3.14 -28.31
CA LYS A 68 7.60 -2.27 -29.48
C LYS A 68 6.44 -1.31 -29.71
N GLU A 69 5.22 -1.77 -29.43
CA GLU A 69 3.98 -1.03 -29.60
C GLU A 69 3.81 0.07 -28.54
N GLU A 70 4.32 -0.15 -27.32
CA GLU A 70 4.34 0.85 -26.23
C GLU A 70 5.26 2.03 -26.57
N GLY A 71 6.33 1.79 -27.34
CA GLY A 71 7.35 2.79 -27.63
C GLY A 71 8.13 3.25 -26.39
N LEU A 72 9.01 4.24 -26.57
CA LEU A 72 9.86 4.75 -25.50
C LEU A 72 9.04 5.41 -24.38
N ASP A 73 8.10 6.29 -24.74
CA ASP A 73 7.29 7.03 -23.77
C ASP A 73 6.36 6.10 -22.98
N GLY A 74 5.68 5.17 -23.67
CA GLY A 74 4.83 4.18 -23.00
C GLY A 74 5.62 3.23 -22.11
N GLY A 75 6.83 2.84 -22.55
CA GLY A 75 7.78 2.11 -21.72
C GLY A 75 8.15 2.89 -20.47
N TYR A 76 8.47 4.17 -20.60
CA TYR A 76 8.86 5.04 -19.48
C TYR A 76 7.72 5.19 -18.48
N ASP A 77 6.49 5.47 -18.95
CA ASP A 77 5.30 5.56 -18.11
C ASP A 77 5.05 4.28 -17.31
N LYS A 78 5.26 3.11 -17.94
CA LYS A 78 5.14 1.81 -17.29
C LYS A 78 6.17 1.63 -16.18
N MET A 79 7.43 2.02 -16.42
CA MET A 79 8.48 2.00 -15.40
C MET A 79 8.11 2.93 -14.22
N GLN A 80 7.68 4.16 -14.50
CA GLN A 80 7.25 5.11 -13.48
C GLN A 80 6.09 4.59 -12.63
N LYS A 81 5.11 3.90 -13.25
CA LYS A 81 4.00 3.24 -12.52
C LYS A 81 4.50 2.15 -11.55
N ILE A 82 5.54 1.41 -11.91
CA ILE A 82 6.16 0.40 -11.02
C ILE A 82 6.86 1.11 -9.86
N LEU A 83 7.68 2.12 -10.13
CA LEU A 83 8.42 2.89 -9.13
C LEU A 83 7.50 3.59 -8.13
N LEU A 84 6.39 4.17 -8.59
CA LEU A 84 5.39 4.78 -7.73
C LEU A 84 4.80 3.76 -6.75
N LYS A 85 4.43 2.56 -7.23
CA LYS A 85 3.94 1.47 -6.37
C LYS A 85 5.02 1.02 -5.37
N MET A 86 6.27 0.90 -5.79
CA MET A 86 7.39 0.55 -4.91
C MET A 86 7.59 1.57 -3.79
N ASN A 87 7.51 2.88 -4.11
CA ASN A 87 7.63 3.95 -3.13
C ASN A 87 6.53 3.90 -2.05
N THR A 88 5.29 3.49 -2.39
CA THR A 88 4.22 3.30 -1.39
C THR A 88 4.58 2.25 -0.33
N LEU A 89 5.43 1.27 -0.67
CA LEU A 89 5.92 0.24 0.25
C LEU A 89 7.33 0.53 0.77
N LYS A 90 7.81 1.77 0.60
CA LYS A 90 9.15 2.24 0.99
C LYS A 90 10.29 1.40 0.38
N ILE A 91 10.06 0.85 -0.81
CA ILE A 91 11.12 0.23 -1.61
C ILE A 91 11.67 1.33 -2.52
N LYS A 92 12.97 1.61 -2.42
CA LYS A 92 13.64 2.64 -3.21
C LYS A 92 14.85 2.02 -3.89
N PRO A 93 14.71 1.60 -5.15
CA PRO A 93 15.87 1.22 -5.96
C PRO A 93 16.79 2.43 -6.13
N ASP A 94 18.08 2.18 -6.32
CA ASP A 94 19.00 3.24 -6.68
C ASP A 94 18.76 3.72 -8.13
N GLN A 95 19.15 4.95 -8.41
CA GLN A 95 18.87 5.57 -9.71
C GLN A 95 19.62 4.87 -10.85
N GLU A 96 20.77 4.27 -10.57
CA GLU A 96 21.58 3.57 -11.56
C GLU A 96 20.89 2.27 -12.01
N ASP A 97 20.39 1.47 -11.08
CA ASP A 97 19.64 0.25 -11.34
C ASP A 97 18.33 0.55 -12.06
N ILE A 98 17.64 1.65 -11.71
CA ILE A 98 16.46 2.12 -12.47
C ILE A 98 16.83 2.37 -13.93
N ASN A 99 17.89 3.15 -14.18
CA ASN A 99 18.33 3.49 -15.52
C ASN A 99 18.75 2.22 -16.28
N MET A 100 19.50 1.33 -15.64
CA MET A 100 19.96 0.08 -16.23
C MET A 100 18.80 -0.87 -16.55
N LYS A 101 17.81 -0.99 -15.68
CA LYS A 101 16.61 -1.81 -15.93
C LYS A 101 15.76 -1.25 -17.04
N PHE A 102 15.58 0.07 -17.07
CA PHE A 102 14.83 0.72 -18.12
C PHE A 102 15.49 0.46 -19.49
N LEU A 103 16.77 0.78 -19.63
CA LEU A 103 17.50 0.62 -20.89
C LEU A 103 17.56 -0.83 -21.38
N ARG A 104 17.76 -1.80 -20.46
CA ARG A 104 17.75 -3.24 -20.81
C ARG A 104 16.37 -3.78 -21.17
N GLY A 105 15.31 -3.14 -20.68
CA GLY A 105 13.94 -3.52 -20.95
C GLY A 105 13.40 -2.99 -22.29
N LEU A 106 14.13 -2.08 -22.96
CA LEU A 106 13.71 -1.55 -24.25
C LEU A 106 13.81 -2.59 -25.37
N PRO A 107 12.88 -2.59 -26.33
CA PRO A 107 12.98 -3.47 -27.48
C PRO A 107 14.17 -3.08 -28.38
N PRO A 108 14.73 -4.03 -29.15
CA PRO A 108 15.76 -3.72 -30.13
C PRO A 108 15.22 -2.75 -31.19
N SER A 109 16.09 -1.81 -31.61
CA SER A 109 15.85 -0.89 -32.71
C SER A 109 15.60 -1.63 -34.03
#